data_AF-D4CTC1-F1
#
_entry.id   AF-D4CTC1-F1
#
_cell.length_a   1.000
_cell.length_b   1.000
_cell.length_c   1.000
_cell.angle_alpha   90.00
_cell.angle_beta   90.00
_cell.angle_gamma   90.00
#
_symmetry.space_group_name_H-M   'P 1'
#
loop_
_entity.id
_entity.type
_entity.pdbx_description
1 polymer ?
#
loop_
_entity_poly.entity_id
_entity_poly.type
_entity_poly.pdbx_seq_one_letter_code
_entity_poly.pdbx_strand_id
1 'polypeptide(L)'
;MKKVLVISGHPDLENSTANKTIIESLTKKMPEITIHRLDKAIKNDNFDIEKEQEQLLQYDTYIFISPIHWFYCSSLMKKWID
;
A
#
# COMPACT_ATOMS: atom_id res chain seq x y z
N MET A 1 -3.02 -13.64 -16.43
CA MET A 1 -3.89 -13.08 -15.37
C MET A 1 -3.38 -11.68 -15.05
N LYS A 2 -4.27 -10.74 -14.72
CA LYS A 2 -3.85 -9.38 -14.36
C LYS A 2 -3.06 -9.39 -13.05
N LYS A 3 -1.88 -8.78 -13.02
CA LYS A 3 -1.05 -8.61 -11.82
C LYS A 3 -1.63 -7.51 -10.94
N VAL A 4 -1.90 -7.81 -9.67
CA VAL A 4 -2.52 -6.87 -8.72
C VAL A 4 -1.49 -6.41 -7.69
N LEU A 5 -1.40 -5.09 -7.50
CA LEU A 5 -0.63 -4.46 -6.43
C LEU A 5 -1.57 -3.82 -5.41
N VAL A 6 -1.49 -4.28 -4.17
CA VAL A 6 -2.17 -3.67 -3.02
C VAL A 6 -1.21 -2.73 -2.33
N ILE A 7 -1.52 -1.44 -2.33
CA ILE A 7 -0.70 -0.37 -1.75
C ILE A 7 -1.31 0.00 -0.41
N SER A 8 -0.63 -0.37 0.68
CA SER A 8 -1.04 -0.04 2.05
C SER A 8 -0.40 1.26 2.49
N GLY A 9 -1.23 2.30 2.65
CA GLY A 9 -0.85 3.57 3.26
C GLY A 9 -1.11 3.66 4.75
N HIS A 10 -1.43 2.57 5.44
CA HIS A 10 -1.57 2.60 6.89
C HIS A 10 -0.21 2.93 7.53
N PRO A 11 -0.09 4.00 8.36
CA PRO A 11 1.20 4.44 8.90
C PRO A 11 1.83 3.44 9.88
N ASP A 12 1.00 2.61 10.51
CA ASP A 12 1.45 1.51 11.36
C ASP A 12 0.54 0.28 11.16
N LEU A 13 0.74 -0.45 10.06
CA LEU A 13 -0.14 -1.57 9.72
C LEU A 13 -0.08 -2.70 10.76
N GLU A 14 1.02 -2.85 11.51
CA GLU A 14 1.15 -3.93 12.51
C GLU A 14 0.12 -3.82 13.62
N ASN A 15 -0.15 -2.59 14.05
CA ASN A 15 -1.13 -2.26 15.08
C ASN A 15 -2.52 -1.95 14.52
N SER A 16 -2.73 -2.12 13.21
CA SER A 16 -4.06 -1.99 12.60
C SER A 16 -4.93 -3.20 12.89
N THR A 17 -6.22 -3.00 13.17
CA THR A 17 -7.21 -4.09 13.17
C THR A 17 -7.74 -4.30 11.76
N ALA A 18 -8.50 -3.34 11.22
CA ALA A 18 -9.23 -3.52 9.98
C ALA A 18 -8.34 -3.69 8.73
N ASN A 19 -7.34 -2.81 8.53
CA ASN A 19 -6.52 -2.87 7.31
C ASN A 19 -5.65 -4.13 7.30
N LYS A 20 -5.12 -4.54 8.47
CA LYS A 20 -4.37 -5.78 8.63
C LYS A 20 -5.23 -7.00 8.32
N THR A 21 -6.43 -7.09 8.88
CA THR A 21 -7.35 -8.20 8.60
C THR A 21 -7.72 -8.29 7.12
N ILE A 22 -7.95 -7.15 6.45
CA ILE A 22 -8.24 -7.12 5.01
C ILE A 22 -7.06 -7.67 4.21
N ILE A 23 -5.85 -7.16 4.45
CA ILE A 23 -4.64 -7.57 3.73
C ILE A 23 -4.34 -9.06 3.96
N GLU A 24 -4.37 -9.53 5.21
CA GLU A 24 -4.14 -10.95 5.52
C GLU A 24 -5.17 -11.86 4.84
N SER A 25 -6.44 -11.43 4.80
CA SER A 25 -7.51 -12.18 4.13
C SER A 25 -7.34 -12.20 2.62
N LEU A 26 -6.91 -11.09 2.02
CA LEU A 26 -6.63 -11.00 0.59
C LEU A 26 -5.45 -11.91 0.22
N THR A 27 -4.33 -11.85 0.95
CA THR A 27 -3.15 -12.69 0.70
C THR A 27 -3.46 -14.18 0.82
N LYS A 28 -4.37 -14.57 1.73
CA LYS A 28 -4.81 -15.97 1.86
C LYS A 28 -5.67 -16.44 0.68
N LYS A 29 -6.54 -15.57 0.16
CA LYS A 29 -7.50 -15.92 -0.92
C LYS A 29 -6.90 -15.79 -2.32
N MET A 30 -5.96 -14.87 -2.48
CA MET A 30 -5.33 -14.52 -3.75
C MET A 30 -3.81 -14.42 -3.54
N PRO A 31 -3.11 -15.56 -3.42
CA PRO A 31 -1.66 -15.58 -3.12
C PRO A 31 -0.80 -14.92 -4.20
N GLU A 32 -1.34 -14.66 -5.39
CA GLU A 32 -0.68 -13.97 -6.49
C GLU A 32 -0.63 -12.44 -6.36
N ILE A 33 -1.37 -11.85 -5.41
CA ILE A 33 -1.33 -10.40 -5.19
C ILE A 33 -0.02 -10.00 -4.52
N THR A 34 0.51 -8.83 -4.87
CA THR A 34 1.63 -8.25 -4.14
C THR A 34 1.15 -7.18 -3.18
N ILE A 35 1.68 -7.18 -1.95
CA ILE A 35 1.43 -6.12 -0.97
C ILE A 35 2.64 -5.19 -0.93
N HIS A 36 2.43 -3.91 -1.25
CA HIS A 36 3.40 -2.85 -1.07
C HIS A 36 3.05 -2.03 0.17
N ARG A 37 3.97 -1.99 1.15
CA ARG A 37 3.78 -1.32 2.45
C ARG A 37 4.53 0.00 2.49
N LEU A 38 3.78 1.10 2.41
CA LEU A 38 4.36 2.44 2.44
C LEU A 38 5.09 2.74 3.75
N ASP A 39 4.62 2.18 4.87
CA ASP A 39 5.22 2.35 6.19
C ASP A 39 6.59 1.68 6.33
N LYS A 40 6.93 0.79 5.39
CA LYS A 40 8.23 0.13 5.29
C LYS A 40 9.07 0.67 4.13
N ALA A 41 8.42 1.18 3.09
CA ALA A 41 9.09 1.72 1.90
C ALA A 41 9.67 3.11 2.15
N ILE A 42 8.99 3.95 2.94
CA ILE A 42 9.46 5.30 3.26
C ILE A 42 10.75 5.27 4.09
N LYS A 43 11.75 6.08 3.70
CA LYS A 43 13.04 6.20 4.40
C LYS A 43 13.43 7.66 4.55
N ASN A 44 13.87 8.05 5.74
CA ASN A 44 14.24 9.45 6.05
C ASN A 44 13.19 10.44 5.54
N ASP A 45 11.91 10.11 5.76
CA ASP A 45 10.76 10.90 5.33
C ASP A 45 10.69 11.13 3.79
N ASN A 46 11.25 10.23 2.98
CA ASN A 46 11.21 10.31 1.51
C ASN A 46 10.97 8.93 0.89
N PHE A 47 10.39 8.93 -0.31
CA PHE A 47 10.30 7.75 -1.16
C PHE A 47 11.38 7.77 -2.23
N ASP A 48 11.80 6.59 -2.65
CA ASP A 48 12.65 6.41 -3.82
C ASP A 48 11.75 6.44 -5.07
N ILE A 49 11.58 7.63 -5.64
CA ILE A 49 10.58 7.88 -6.70
C ILE A 49 10.76 6.93 -7.90
N GLU A 50 12.00 6.76 -8.37
CA GLU A 50 12.29 5.90 -9.52
C GLU A 50 11.89 4.45 -9.22
N LYS A 51 12.28 3.93 -8.05
CA LYS A 51 11.92 2.58 -7.63
C LYS A 51 10.41 2.37 -7.47
N GLU A 52 9.70 3.34 -6.89
CA GLU A 52 8.25 3.26 -6.72
C GLU A 52 7.55 3.25 -8.09
N GLN A 53 7.96 4.11 -9.02
CA GLN A 53 7.42 4.15 -10.38
C GLN A 53 7.72 2.86 -11.17
N GLU A 54 8.95 2.37 -11.10
CA GLU A 54 9.34 1.10 -11.72
C GLU A 54 8.51 -0.08 -11.20
N GLN A 55 8.21 -0.10 -9.89
CA GLN A 55 7.34 -1.11 -9.32
C GLN A 55 5.93 -1.00 -9.90
N LEU A 56 5.35 0.20 -10.01
CA LEU A 56 4.00 0.37 -10.54
C LEU A 56 3.88 -0.19 -11.96
N LEU A 57 4.88 0.04 -12.82
CA LEU A 57 4.90 -0.46 -14.21
C LEU A 57 4.82 -1.99 -14.34
N GLN A 58 5.07 -2.74 -13.27
CA GLN A 58 4.99 -4.20 -13.27
C GLN A 58 3.56 -4.75 -13.10
N TYR A 59 2.56 -3.91 -12.81
CA TYR A 59 1.21 -4.34 -12.43
C TYR A 59 0.11 -3.75 -13.31
N ASP A 60 -1.00 -4.46 -13.39
CA ASP A 60 -2.15 -4.12 -14.23
C ASP A 60 -3.32 -3.50 -13.44
N THR A 61 -3.31 -3.67 -12.11
CA THR A 61 -4.41 -3.24 -11.23
C THR A 61 -3.85 -2.84 -9.87
N TYR A 62 -4.35 -1.72 -9.36
CA TYR A 62 -3.88 -1.11 -8.13
C TYR A 62 -5.04 -1.02 -7.13
N ILE A 63 -4.79 -1.43 -5.90
CA ILE A 63 -5.74 -1.31 -4.79
C ILE A 63 -5.10 -0.45 -3.72
N PHE A 64 -5.64 0.75 -3.50
CA PHE A 64 -5.21 1.63 -2.42
C PHE A 64 -5.97 1.30 -1.14
N ILE A 65 -5.25 0.93 -0.10
CA ILE A 65 -5.81 0.66 1.24
C ILE A 65 -5.15 1.63 2.22
N SER A 66 -5.97 2.46 2.86
CA SER A 66 -5.51 3.41 3.86
C SER A 66 -6.64 3.67 4.86
N PRO A 67 -6.33 3.89 6.16
CA PRO A 67 -7.34 4.37 7.09
C PRO A 67 -7.84 5.75 6.65
N ILE A 68 -9.14 5.98 6.81
CA ILE A 68 -9.72 7.29 6.56
C ILE A 68 -9.43 8.17 7.78
N HIS A 69 -8.54 9.16 7.60
CA HIS A 69 -8.26 10.19 8.59
C HIS A 69 -8.76 11.52 8.04
N TRP A 70 -9.61 12.23 8.80
CA TRP A 70 -10.14 13.54 8.40
C TRP A 70 -10.75 13.56 6.99
N PHE A 71 -11.65 12.61 6.70
CA PHE A 71 -12.34 12.48 5.41
C PHE A 71 -11.45 12.22 4.19
N TYR A 72 -10.18 11.85 4.41
CA TYR A 72 -9.23 11.56 3.35
C TYR A 72 -8.35 10.34 3.70
N CYS A 73 -7.38 10.00 2.86
CA CYS A 73 -6.40 8.96 3.19
C CYS A 73 -5.40 9.45 4.24
N SER A 74 -4.61 8.52 4.79
CA SER A 74 -3.47 8.85 5.66
C SER A 74 -2.49 9.83 5.01
N SER A 75 -1.80 10.61 5.83
CA SER A 75 -0.72 11.50 5.37
C SER A 75 0.37 10.75 4.61
N LEU A 76 0.68 9.51 5.03
CA LEU A 76 1.64 8.63 4.35
C LEU A 76 1.21 8.29 2.93
N MET A 77 -0.07 7.95 2.73
CA MET A 77 -0.61 7.69 1.38
C MET A 77 -0.59 8.95 0.54
N LYS A 78 -1.02 10.09 1.09
CA LYS A 78 -1.02 11.37 0.38
C LYS A 78 0.40 11.76 -0.07
N LYS A 79 1.40 11.60 0.81
CA LYS A 79 2.80 11.88 0.49
C LYS A 79 3.37 10.98 -0.61
N TRP A 80 2.93 9.73 -0.70
CA TRP A 80 3.35 8.83 -1.77
C TRP A 80 2.69 9.16 -3.11
N ILE A 81 1.48 9.72 -3.08
CA ILE A 81 0.75 10.18 -4.27
C ILE A 81 1.35 11.47 -4.84
N ASP A 82 1.85 12.36 -3.98
CA ASP A 82 2.45 13.65 -4.33
C ASP A 82 3.82 13.51 -5.01
#